data_AF-A0A2T0WWR7-F1
#
_entry.id   AF-A0A2T0WWR7-F1
#
_cell.length_a   1.000
_cell.length_b   1.000
_cell.length_c   1.000
_cell.angle_alpha   90.00
_cell.angle_beta   90.00
_cell.angle_gamma   90.00
#
_symmetry.space_group_name_H-M   'P 1'
#
loop_
_entity.id
_entity.type
_entity.pdbx_description
1 polymer ?
#
loop_
_entity_poly.entity_id
_entity_poly.type
_entity_poly.pdbx_seq_one_letter_code
_entity_poly.pdbx_strand_id
1 'polypeptide(L)'
;MRTLIAFAIVFGAGIGLPVLALFNCSGWNEGSMQVATCIVDTPALRDWAEILYGFLLLASFLAGIPLLIYLVILIVLALFIRWALPKKPR
;
A
#
# COMPACT_ATOMS: atom_id res chain seq x y z
N MET A 1 -9.34 24.42 1.88
CA MET A 1 -7.86 24.47 1.82
C MET A 1 -7.19 23.76 2.99
N ARG A 2 -7.48 24.08 4.26
CA ARG A 2 -6.89 23.37 5.42
C ARG A 2 -7.05 21.84 5.39
N THR A 3 -8.23 21.34 5.01
CA THR A 3 -8.51 19.91 4.88
C THR A 3 -7.72 19.24 3.75
N LEU A 4 -7.52 19.93 2.63
CA LEU A 4 -6.70 19.43 1.51
C LEU A 4 -5.20 19.37 1.87
N ILE A 5 -4.71 20.36 2.61
CA ILE A 5 -3.32 20.37 3.10
C ILE A 5 -3.11 19.24 4.11
N ALA A 6 -4.04 19.08 5.07
CA ALA A 6 -4.00 17.97 6.01
C ALA A 6 -4.03 16.62 5.28
N PHE A 7 -4.90 16.48 4.27
CA PHE A 7 -4.95 15.28 3.43
C PHE A 7 -3.63 15.03 2.71
N ALA A 8 -3.05 16.04 2.04
CA ALA A 8 -1.78 15.90 1.33
C ALA A 8 -0.60 15.55 2.25
N ILE A 9 -0.56 16.11 3.46
CA ILE A 9 0.48 15.79 4.46
C ILE A 9 0.29 14.36 4.97
N VAL A 10 -0.93 13.98 5.37
CA VAL A 10 -1.20 12.65 5.93
C VAL A 10 -0.99 11.56 4.89
N PHE A 11 -1.50 11.74 3.66
CA PHE A 11 -1.35 10.75 2.60
C PHE A 11 0.06 10.76 2.00
N GLY A 12 0.63 11.95 1.79
CA GLY A 12 1.98 12.11 1.25
C GLY A 12 3.05 11.60 2.20
N ALA A 13 3.00 11.95 3.48
CA ALA A 13 3.97 11.48 4.46
C ALA A 13 3.69 10.06 4.96
N GLY A 14 2.42 9.67 5.10
CA GLY A 14 2.04 8.37 5.64
C GLY A 14 2.10 7.23 4.62
N ILE A 15 1.90 7.51 3.32
CA ILE A 15 1.93 6.49 2.27
C ILE A 15 2.97 6.83 1.20
N GLY A 16 2.99 8.07 0.72
CA GLY A 16 3.89 8.48 -0.36
C GLY A 16 5.37 8.29 -0.02
N LEU A 17 5.82 8.82 1.13
CA LEU A 17 7.21 8.72 1.55
C LEU A 17 7.66 7.27 1.80
N PRO A 18 6.93 6.41 2.55
CA PRO A 18 7.29 5.01 2.70
C PRO A 18 7.37 4.24 1.37
N VAL A 19 6.43 4.48 0.45
CA VAL A 19 6.43 3.82 -0.87
C VAL A 19 7.64 4.26 -1.70
N LEU A 20 7.97 5.55 -1.70
CA LEU A 20 9.17 6.05 -2.36
C LEU A 20 10.46 5.50 -1.73
N ALA A 21 10.49 5.39 -0.40
CA ALA A 21 11.61 4.79 0.32
C ALA A 21 11.81 3.32 -0.07
N LEU A 22 10.72 2.56 -0.21
CA LEU A 22 10.76 1.17 -0.67
C LEU A 22 11.35 1.04 -2.09
N PHE A 23 10.87 1.87 -3.03
CA PHE A 23 11.36 1.83 -4.42
C PHE A 23 12.77 2.39 -4.61
N ASN A 24 13.28 3.16 -3.64
CA ASN A 24 14.65 3.66 -3.60
C ASN A 24 15.68 2.59 -3.21
N CYS A 25 15.22 1.43 -2.73
CA CYS A 25 16.01 0.41 -2.07
C CYS A 25 15.92 -0.95 -2.82
N SER A 26 17.01 -1.72 -2.83
CA SER A 26 17.11 -2.99 -3.57
C SER A 26 18.01 -4.01 -2.87
N GLY A 27 17.89 -5.29 -3.28
CA GLY A 27 18.59 -6.41 -2.63
C GLY A 27 17.98 -6.77 -1.28
N TRP A 28 16.65 -6.93 -1.26
CA TRP A 28 15.89 -7.30 -0.08
C TRP A 28 16.18 -8.74 0.35
N ASN A 29 16.36 -8.95 1.65
CA ASN A 29 16.45 -10.28 2.24
C ASN A 29 15.08 -10.68 2.80
N GLU A 30 14.47 -11.75 2.28
CA GLU A 30 13.13 -12.19 2.70
C GLU A 30 13.11 -12.77 4.12
N GLY A 31 14.24 -13.26 4.62
CA GLY A 31 14.36 -13.83 5.96
C GLY A 31 14.54 -12.77 7.06
N SER A 32 15.36 -11.75 6.80
CA SER A 32 15.62 -10.67 7.77
C SER A 32 14.81 -9.40 7.53
N MET A 33 14.14 -9.28 6.38
CA MET A 33 13.41 -8.09 5.91
C MET A 33 14.28 -6.83 5.75
N GLN A 34 15.61 -7.00 5.72
CA GLN A 34 16.57 -5.90 5.59
C GLN A 34 16.98 -5.64 4.14
N VAL A 35 17.37 -4.40 3.86
CA VAL A 35 17.81 -3.97 2.53
C VAL A 35 19.35 -3.92 2.42
N ALA A 36 19.89 -4.50 1.36
CA ALA A 36 21.32 -4.42 1.05
C ALA A 36 21.77 -3.01 0.63
N THR A 37 21.06 -2.35 -0.31
CA THR A 37 21.48 -1.06 -0.88
C THR A 37 20.32 -0.12 -1.16
N CYS A 38 20.53 1.19 -0.98
CA CYS A 38 19.57 2.24 -1.33
C CYS A 38 20.26 3.38 -2.11
N ILE A 39 19.56 4.01 -3.05
CA ILE A 39 20.11 5.13 -3.85
C ILE A 39 20.35 6.35 -2.94
N VAL A 40 19.34 6.71 -2.14
CA VAL A 40 19.46 7.66 -1.04
C VAL A 40 19.40 6.88 0.26
N ASP A 41 20.56 6.69 0.91
CA ASP A 41 20.68 5.89 2.13
C ASP A 41 20.77 6.80 3.36
N THR A 42 19.61 7.09 3.96
CA THR A 42 19.54 7.71 5.29
C THR A 42 18.88 6.73 6.25
N PRO A 43 19.25 6.74 7.55
CA PRO A 43 18.70 5.81 8.53
C PRO A 43 17.17 5.81 8.54
N ALA A 44 16.56 6.99 8.55
CA ALA A 44 15.11 7.11 8.56
C ALA A 44 14.45 6.52 7.30
N LEU A 45 14.97 6.80 6.10
CA LEU A 45 14.41 6.26 4.86
C LEU A 45 14.56 4.74 4.79
N ARG A 46 15.70 4.22 5.23
CA ARG A 46 15.94 2.77 5.31
C ARG A 46 14.95 2.11 6.28
N ASP A 47 14.78 2.65 7.47
CA ASP A 47 13.82 2.12 8.45
C ASP A 47 12.40 2.07 7.89
N TRP A 48 11.95 3.15 7.24
CA TRP A 48 10.62 3.19 6.61
C TRP A 48 10.47 2.16 5.49
N ALA A 49 11.53 1.98 4.69
CA ALA A 49 11.54 0.99 3.61
C ALA A 49 11.47 -0.44 4.17
N GLU A 50 12.28 -0.76 5.19
CA GLU A 50 12.32 -2.09 5.83
C GLU A 50 11.00 -2.43 6.53
N ILE A 51 10.40 -1.48 7.24
CA ILE A 51 9.08 -1.66 7.86
C ILE A 51 8.02 -1.96 6.80
N LEU A 52 7.98 -1.17 5.72
CA LEU A 52 6.99 -1.35 4.67
C LEU A 52 7.20 -2.68 3.92
N TYR A 53 8.45 -3.03 3.60
CA TYR A 53 8.77 -4.30 2.97
C TYR A 53 8.37 -5.48 3.84
N GLY A 54 8.73 -5.47 5.13
CA GLY A 54 8.35 -6.49 6.08
C GLY A 54 6.83 -6.63 6.21
N PHE A 55 6.11 -5.51 6.30
CA PHE A 55 4.64 -5.52 6.31
C PHE A 55 4.06 -6.15 5.04
N LEU A 56 4.54 -5.78 3.86
CA LEU A 56 4.07 -6.34 2.58
C LEU A 56 4.36 -7.83 2.47
N LEU A 57 5.56 -8.26 2.89
CA LEU A 57 5.96 -9.66 2.87
C LEU A 57 5.07 -10.48 3.80
N LEU A 58 4.91 -10.03 5.05
CA LEU A 58 4.06 -10.69 6.04
C LEU A 58 2.60 -10.74 5.57
N ALA A 59 2.07 -9.64 5.05
CA ALA A 59 0.71 -9.57 4.51
C ALA A 59 0.53 -10.46 3.27
N SER A 60 1.57 -10.70 2.47
CA SER A 60 1.51 -11.63 1.34
C SER A 60 1.40 -13.08 1.80
N PHE A 61 2.19 -13.49 2.80
CA PHE A 61 2.21 -14.87 3.30
C PHE A 61 1.04 -15.20 4.26
N LEU A 62 0.56 -14.24 5.05
CA LEU A 62 -0.59 -14.41 5.96
C LEU A 62 -1.95 -14.23 5.27
N ALA A 63 -2.00 -14.31 3.93
CA ALA A 63 -3.20 -14.09 3.11
C ALA A 63 -3.85 -12.69 3.25
N GLY A 64 -3.17 -11.71 3.85
CA GLY A 64 -3.65 -10.34 3.99
C GLY A 64 -3.83 -9.63 2.64
N ILE A 65 -2.80 -9.62 1.78
CA ILE A 65 -2.88 -9.03 0.43
C ILE A 65 -3.89 -9.79 -0.44
N PRO A 66 -3.87 -11.14 -0.52
CA PRO A 66 -4.90 -11.90 -1.23
C PRO A 66 -6.32 -11.58 -0.79
N LEU A 67 -6.58 -11.46 0.52
CA LEU A 67 -7.90 -11.13 1.06
C LEU A 67 -8.33 -9.70 0.69
N LEU A 68 -7.42 -8.73 0.79
CA LEU A 68 -7.69 -7.35 0.38
C LEU A 68 -8.04 -7.25 -1.11
N ILE A 69 -7.29 -7.93 -1.98
CA ILE A 69 -7.58 -7.99 -3.42
C ILE A 69 -8.96 -8.60 -3.66
N TYR A 70 -9.29 -9.70 -2.98
CA TYR A 70 -10.59 -10.35 -3.08
C TYR A 70 -11.75 -9.40 -2.70
N LEU A 71 -11.62 -8.67 -1.60
CA LEU A 71 -12.63 -7.69 -1.16
C LEU A 71 -12.82 -6.57 -2.19
N VAL A 72 -11.72 -6.04 -2.75
CA VAL A 72 -11.79 -5.02 -3.80
C VAL A 72 -12.55 -5.54 -5.01
N ILE A 73 -12.27 -6.77 -5.46
CA ILE A 73 -12.98 -7.40 -6.58
C ILE A 73 -14.48 -7.51 -6.28
N LEU A 74 -14.88 -7.96 -5.10
CA LEU A 74 -16.29 -8.06 -4.71
C LEU A 74 -16.98 -6.70 -4.70
N ILE A 75 -16.33 -5.66 -4.19
CA ILE A 75 -16.88 -4.30 -4.18
C ILE A 75 -17.07 -3.79 -5.60
N VAL A 76 -16.06 -3.94 -6.46
CA VAL A 76 -16.14 -3.55 -7.87
C VAL A 76 -17.27 -4.28 -8.57
N LEU A 77 -17.41 -5.59 -8.34
CA LEU A 77 -18.48 -6.40 -8.91
C LEU A 77 -19.86 -5.95 -8.40
N ALA A 78 -20.01 -5.70 -7.11
CA ALA A 78 -21.26 -5.22 -6.53
C ALA A 78 -21.67 -3.86 -7.09
N LEU A 79 -20.70 -2.94 -7.24
CA LEU A 79 -20.92 -1.64 -7.88
C LEU A 79 -21.30 -1.78 -9.35
N PHE A 80 -20.64 -2.68 -10.07
CA PHE A 80 -20.95 -2.96 -11.46
C PHE A 80 -22.36 -3.55 -11.62
N ILE A 81 -22.74 -4.53 -10.82
CA ILE A 81 -24.09 -5.12 -10.82
C ILE A 81 -25.13 -4.05 -10.48
N ARG A 82 -24.88 -3.22 -9.46
CA ARG A 82 -25.78 -2.11 -9.11
C ARG A 82 -25.95 -1.11 -10.27
N TRP A 83 -24.89 -0.86 -11.03
CA TRP A 83 -24.94 0.01 -12.20
C TRP A 83 -25.65 -0.64 -13.40
N ALA A 84 -25.39 -1.93 -13.64
CA ALA A 84 -25.90 -2.68 -14.79
C ALA A 84 -27.37 -3.12 -14.65
N LEU A 85 -27.87 -3.33 -13.44
CA LEU A 85 -29.26 -3.71 -13.23
C LEU A 85 -30.21 -2.52 -13.44
N PRO A 86 -31.21 -2.62 -14.33
CA PRO A 86 -32.21 -1.58 -14.48
C PRO A 86 -32.97 -1.42 -13.16
N LYS A 87 -33.08 -0.18 -12.68
CA LYS A 87 -33.92 0.13 -11.52
C LYS A 87 -35.34 -0.31 -11.84
N LYS A 88 -35.82 -1.37 -11.20
CA LYS A 88 -37.23 -1.77 -11.29
C LYS A 88 -38.07 -0.57 -10.82
N PRO A 89 -38.94 0.02 -11.67
CA PRO A 89 -39.85 1.06 -11.21
C PRO A 89 -40.73 0.44 -10.12
N ARG A 90 -40.78 1.11 -8.96
CA ARG A 90 -41.67 0.74 -7.86
C ARG A 90 -43.12 0.99 -8.25
#